data_AF-A0AAE3ELF0-F1
#
_entry.id   AF-A0AAE3ELF0-F1
#
_cell.length_a   1.000
_cell.length_b   1.000
_cell.length_c   1.000
_cell.angle_alpha   90.00
_cell.angle_beta   90.00
_cell.angle_gamma   90.00
#
_symmetry.space_group_name_H-M   'P 1'
#
loop_
_entity.id
_entity.type
_entity.pdbx_description
1 polymer ?
#
loop_
_entity_poly.entity_id
_entity_poly.type
_entity_poly.pdbx_seq_one_letter_code
_entity_poly.pdbx_strand_id
1 'polypeptide(L)'
;MKKSLKTIFTVILLVGFVTIGFAQKPEHAGKKEKTEKKIKKEKKVKKEKKEKINEVDEKGGAYGKDKYGLEGKAYGQERARQAKLKKEEKVKELETTVERGESKANKARERVKEVKENLKTQKKEGNITKEEYDEKMEKLEAIENEADTLEKKVKKGKKLRKSEAIL
;
A
#
# COMPACT_ATOMS: atom_id res chain seq x y z
N MET A 1 2.16 17.53 -48.79
CA MET A 1 2.21 17.33 -47.32
C MET A 1 1.72 15.93 -46.91
N LYS A 2 2.32 14.84 -47.43
CA LYS A 2 1.93 13.44 -47.05
C LYS A 2 3.11 12.56 -46.63
N LYS A 3 4.32 13.12 -46.57
CA LYS A 3 5.54 12.37 -46.25
C LYS A 3 5.96 12.52 -44.77
N SER A 4 5.58 13.59 -44.10
CA SER A 4 5.89 13.85 -42.69
C SER A 4 5.00 13.12 -41.69
N LEU A 5 3.76 12.77 -42.08
CA LEU A 5 2.84 12.04 -41.20
C LEU A 5 3.17 10.53 -41.14
N LYS A 6 3.75 9.97 -42.21
CA LYS A 6 4.20 8.57 -42.23
C LYS A 6 5.39 8.36 -41.29
N THR A 7 6.33 9.31 -41.20
CA THR A 7 7.51 9.19 -40.33
C THR A 7 7.14 9.21 -38.85
N ILE A 8 6.14 10.00 -38.45
CA ILE A 8 5.66 10.06 -37.06
C ILE A 8 4.94 8.76 -36.66
N PHE A 9 4.18 8.15 -37.59
CA PHE A 9 3.52 6.88 -37.34
C PHE A 9 4.51 5.70 -37.23
N THR A 10 5.63 5.73 -37.97
CA THR A 10 6.67 4.69 -37.90
C THR A 10 7.46 4.72 -36.58
N VAL A 11 7.66 5.89 -35.96
CA VAL A 11 8.32 6.00 -34.65
C VAL A 11 7.42 5.47 -33.52
N ILE A 12 6.10 5.65 -33.63
CA ILE A 12 5.13 5.12 -32.66
C ILE A 12 5.01 3.59 -32.78
N LEU A 13 5.25 3.00 -33.96
CA LEU A 13 5.16 1.55 -34.18
C LEU A 13 6.46 0.79 -33.78
N LEU A 14 7.62 1.45 -33.74
CA LEU A 14 8.88 0.86 -33.27
C LEU A 14 9.01 0.78 -31.74
N VAL A 15 8.18 1.50 -30.98
CA VAL A 15 8.09 1.37 -29.51
C VAL A 15 7.06 0.30 -29.09
N GLY A 16 6.26 -0.22 -30.03
CA GLY A 16 5.17 -1.17 -29.76
C GLY A 16 5.51 -2.67 -29.87
N PHE A 17 6.73 -3.05 -30.25
CA PHE A 17 7.09 -4.45 -30.55
C PHE A 17 8.31 -5.00 -29.77
N VAL A 18 8.51 -4.54 -28.54
CA VAL A 18 9.35 -5.27 -27.57
C VAL A 18 8.50 -5.57 -26.35
N THR A 19 7.77 -6.69 -26.38
CA THR A 19 7.74 -7.73 -25.33
C THR A 19 6.51 -8.65 -25.44
N ILE A 20 6.49 -9.55 -26.42
CA ILE A 20 6.01 -10.93 -26.25
C ILE A 20 6.79 -11.74 -27.30
N GLY A 21 7.79 -12.56 -27.04
CA GLY A 21 8.44 -13.13 -25.87
C GLY A 21 9.33 -14.27 -26.40
N PHE A 22 10.46 -14.59 -25.77
CA PHE A 22 11.03 -15.95 -25.79
C PHE A 22 12.19 -16.06 -24.78
N ALA A 23 11.97 -16.93 -23.78
CA ALA A 23 12.92 -17.76 -23.06
C ALA A 23 14.40 -17.31 -22.88
N GLN A 24 14.71 -16.80 -21.68
CA GLN A 24 15.97 -17.13 -20.99
C GLN A 24 15.70 -17.13 -19.46
N LYS A 25 16.11 -18.23 -18.81
CA LYS A 25 15.80 -18.66 -17.42
C LYS A 25 17.18 -18.82 -16.70
N PRO A 26 17.33 -18.70 -15.37
CA PRO A 26 16.81 -17.71 -14.41
C PRO A 26 17.83 -17.36 -13.29
N GLU A 27 18.19 -16.11 -13.00
CA GLU A 27 18.80 -15.80 -11.69
C GLU A 27 18.16 -14.53 -11.09
N HIS A 28 17.82 -14.60 -9.80
CA HIS A 28 17.21 -13.55 -8.96
C HIS A 28 15.67 -13.45 -8.82
N ALA A 29 14.89 -14.47 -9.20
CA ALA A 29 13.45 -14.56 -8.87
C ALA A 29 13.13 -15.27 -7.53
N GLY A 30 14.10 -15.40 -6.62
CA GLY A 30 13.94 -16.26 -5.42
C GLY A 30 13.25 -15.64 -4.19
N LYS A 31 13.14 -14.31 -4.08
CA LYS A 31 12.69 -13.64 -2.84
C LYS A 31 11.29 -13.01 -2.87
N LYS A 32 10.73 -12.68 -4.04
CA LYS A 32 9.41 -12.04 -4.12
C LYS A 32 8.24 -13.03 -4.13
N GLU A 33 8.34 -14.14 -4.87
CA GLU A 33 7.25 -15.13 -4.93
C GLU A 33 7.10 -15.97 -3.65
N LYS A 34 8.20 -16.27 -2.93
CA LYS A 34 8.13 -17.00 -1.65
C LYS A 34 7.36 -16.21 -0.57
N THR A 35 7.41 -14.89 -0.63
CA THR A 35 6.74 -14.00 0.31
C THR A 35 5.24 -13.94 0.02
N GLU A 36 4.82 -13.80 -1.23
CA GLU A 36 3.39 -13.77 -1.59
C GLU A 36 2.68 -15.12 -1.42
N LYS A 37 3.33 -16.25 -1.73
CA LYS A 37 2.74 -17.59 -1.53
C LYS A 37 2.67 -17.99 -0.05
N LYS A 38 3.61 -17.55 0.80
CA LYS A 38 3.50 -17.73 2.27
C LYS A 38 2.37 -16.90 2.87
N ILE A 39 2.19 -15.64 2.42
CA ILE A 39 1.12 -14.75 2.90
C ILE A 39 -0.29 -15.27 2.51
N LYS A 40 -0.46 -15.85 1.31
CA LYS A 40 -1.74 -16.45 0.90
C LYS A 40 -2.09 -17.73 1.69
N LYS A 41 -1.10 -18.56 2.03
CA LYS A 41 -1.32 -19.75 2.88
C LYS A 41 -1.63 -19.37 4.33
N GLU A 42 -0.95 -18.38 4.91
CA GLU A 42 -1.26 -17.89 6.26
C GLU A 42 -2.63 -17.19 6.34
N LYS A 43 -3.02 -16.43 5.32
CA LYS A 43 -4.37 -15.83 5.26
C LYS A 43 -5.48 -16.87 5.16
N LYS A 44 -5.29 -17.99 4.45
CA LYS A 44 -6.29 -19.07 4.38
C LYS A 44 -6.43 -19.83 5.71
N VAL A 45 -5.31 -20.19 6.35
CA VAL A 45 -5.34 -20.92 7.64
C VAL A 45 -5.86 -20.03 8.79
N LYS A 46 -5.62 -18.72 8.78
CA LYS A 46 -6.23 -17.79 9.75
C LYS A 46 -7.73 -17.54 9.50
N LYS A 47 -8.22 -17.65 8.26
CA LYS A 47 -9.63 -17.43 7.95
C LYS A 47 -10.50 -18.58 8.45
N GLU A 48 -10.05 -19.82 8.28
CA GLU A 48 -10.74 -21.02 8.82
C GLU A 48 -10.77 -21.04 10.36
N LYS A 49 -9.75 -20.47 11.02
CA LYS A 49 -9.77 -20.28 12.49
C LYS A 49 -10.69 -19.14 12.95
N LYS A 50 -10.97 -18.16 12.08
CA LYS A 50 -11.81 -16.99 12.38
C LYS A 50 -13.30 -17.29 12.16
N GLU A 51 -13.64 -18.14 11.20
CA GLU A 51 -15.03 -18.52 10.90
C GLU A 51 -15.66 -19.38 12.01
N LYS A 52 -14.88 -20.22 12.72
CA LYS A 52 -15.38 -20.92 13.92
C LYS A 52 -15.60 -20.04 15.16
N ILE A 53 -15.16 -18.78 15.14
CA ILE A 53 -15.23 -17.87 16.30
C ILE A 53 -16.39 -16.87 16.17
N ASN A 54 -16.81 -16.55 14.95
CA ASN A 54 -17.81 -15.50 14.71
C ASN A 54 -19.27 -15.95 14.89
N GLU A 55 -19.57 -17.24 15.10
CA GLU A 55 -20.94 -17.73 15.28
C GLU A 55 -21.51 -17.48 16.70
N VAL A 56 -20.76 -16.83 17.61
CA VAL A 56 -21.16 -16.73 19.04
C VAL A 56 -21.24 -15.29 19.57
N ASP A 57 -21.24 -14.29 18.69
CA ASP A 57 -21.03 -12.88 19.08
C ASP A 57 -22.30 -12.03 19.31
N GLU A 58 -23.48 -12.60 19.62
CA GLU A 58 -24.72 -11.80 19.76
C GLU A 58 -25.41 -11.74 21.13
N LYS A 59 -24.98 -12.45 22.18
CA LYS A 59 -25.60 -12.30 23.52
C LYS A 59 -24.59 -12.43 24.64
N GLY A 60 -24.45 -11.39 25.47
CA GLY A 60 -23.74 -11.48 26.76
C GLY A 60 -23.16 -10.16 27.27
N GLY A 61 -23.91 -9.46 28.14
CA GLY A 61 -23.45 -8.26 28.84
C GLY A 61 -22.36 -8.51 29.89
N ALA A 62 -21.74 -7.41 30.32
CA ALA A 62 -20.73 -7.11 31.36
C ALA A 62 -20.26 -8.15 32.42
N TYR A 63 -20.90 -9.29 32.65
CA TYR A 63 -20.56 -10.23 33.72
C TYR A 63 -20.55 -11.69 33.26
N GLY A 64 -19.40 -12.14 32.76
CA GLY A 64 -18.86 -13.50 32.88
C GLY A 64 -19.79 -14.73 32.86
N LYS A 65 -20.88 -14.75 32.08
CA LYS A 65 -21.76 -15.92 31.98
C LYS A 65 -21.52 -16.78 30.72
N ASP A 66 -20.99 -16.23 29.64
CA ASP A 66 -20.67 -17.02 28.45
C ASP A 66 -19.20 -17.43 28.47
N LYS A 67 -18.92 -18.35 29.38
CA LYS A 67 -17.58 -18.86 29.67
C LYS A 67 -17.11 -19.97 28.72
N TYR A 68 -17.89 -20.38 27.72
CA TYR A 68 -17.53 -21.47 26.79
C TYR A 68 -16.98 -22.74 27.49
N GLY A 69 -17.41 -23.02 28.74
CA GLY A 69 -16.89 -24.12 29.57
C GLY A 69 -15.64 -23.83 30.42
N LEU A 70 -15.05 -22.63 30.36
CA LEU A 70 -13.87 -22.22 31.14
C LEU A 70 -14.26 -21.42 32.38
N GLU A 71 -14.19 -21.97 33.59
CA GLU A 71 -14.67 -21.25 34.77
C GLU A 71 -13.71 -20.16 35.29
N GLY A 72 -14.24 -18.94 35.46
CA GLY A 72 -13.70 -17.86 36.32
C GLY A 72 -12.27 -17.41 35.95
N LYS A 73 -11.28 -18.03 36.60
CA LYS A 73 -9.85 -17.73 36.41
C LYS A 73 -9.37 -18.09 35.00
N ALA A 74 -9.80 -19.23 34.46
CA ALA A 74 -9.41 -19.67 33.13
C ALA A 74 -9.99 -18.77 32.03
N TYR A 75 -11.24 -18.33 32.18
CA TYR A 75 -11.86 -17.35 31.28
C TYR A 75 -11.17 -15.98 31.34
N GLY A 76 -10.82 -15.49 32.53
CA GLY A 76 -10.09 -14.24 32.69
C GLY A 76 -8.70 -14.28 32.02
N GLN A 77 -7.99 -15.40 32.18
CA GLN A 77 -6.70 -15.62 31.52
C GLN A 77 -6.83 -15.68 30.00
N GLU A 78 -7.84 -16.40 29.48
CA GLU A 78 -8.08 -16.49 28.04
C GLU A 78 -8.46 -15.13 27.45
N ARG A 79 -9.32 -14.35 28.11
CA ARG A 79 -9.69 -13.00 27.68
C ARG A 79 -8.48 -12.06 27.67
N ALA A 80 -7.63 -12.12 28.70
CA ALA A 80 -6.40 -11.36 28.75
C ALA A 80 -5.43 -11.77 27.63
N ARG A 81 -5.31 -13.07 27.36
CA ARG A 81 -4.51 -13.61 26.24
C ARG A 81 -5.02 -13.10 24.90
N GLN A 82 -6.33 -13.17 24.66
CA GLN A 82 -6.96 -12.65 23.44
C GLN A 82 -6.77 -11.14 23.30
N ALA A 83 -6.89 -10.37 24.38
CA ALA A 83 -6.64 -8.94 24.35
C ALA A 83 -5.19 -8.61 23.96
N LYS A 84 -4.21 -9.34 24.52
CA LYS A 84 -2.78 -9.21 24.15
C LYS A 84 -2.56 -9.55 22.68
N LEU A 85 -3.08 -10.68 22.21
CA LEU A 85 -2.98 -11.08 20.80
C LEU A 85 -3.60 -10.03 19.87
N LYS A 86 -4.78 -9.52 20.19
CA LYS A 86 -5.43 -8.44 19.42
C LYS A 86 -4.61 -7.14 19.44
N LYS A 87 -3.97 -6.78 20.57
CA LYS A 87 -3.05 -5.62 20.65
C LYS A 87 -1.87 -5.83 19.72
N GLU A 88 -1.20 -6.97 19.78
CA GLU A 88 -0.06 -7.31 18.93
C GLU A 88 -0.41 -7.31 17.44
N GLU A 89 -1.58 -7.84 17.06
CA GLU A 89 -2.04 -7.81 15.68
C GLU A 89 -2.27 -6.38 15.18
N LYS A 90 -2.89 -5.52 16.00
CA LYS A 90 -3.10 -4.10 15.65
C LYS A 90 -1.80 -3.33 15.52
N VAL A 91 -0.82 -3.58 16.38
CA VAL A 91 0.52 -2.95 16.29
C VAL A 91 1.20 -3.33 14.98
N LYS A 92 1.18 -4.62 14.61
CA LYS A 92 1.74 -5.10 13.33
C LYS A 92 1.00 -4.50 12.13
N GLU A 93 -0.32 -4.43 12.19
CA GLU A 93 -1.11 -3.82 11.12
C GLU A 93 -0.80 -2.34 10.96
N LEU A 94 -0.67 -1.60 12.07
CA LEU A 94 -0.28 -0.20 12.08
C LEU A 94 1.11 -0.01 11.47
N GLU A 95 2.09 -0.82 11.87
CA GLU A 95 3.46 -0.76 11.33
C GLU A 95 3.48 -0.97 9.81
N THR A 96 2.89 -2.06 9.33
CA THR A 96 2.84 -2.33 7.89
C THR A 96 2.09 -1.24 7.11
N THR A 97 1.11 -0.58 7.74
CA THR A 97 0.35 0.51 7.12
C THR A 97 1.16 1.80 7.06
N VAL A 98 1.90 2.12 8.12
CA VAL A 98 2.82 3.25 8.18
C VAL A 98 3.93 3.10 7.14
N GLU A 99 4.57 1.94 7.06
CA GLU A 99 5.61 1.65 6.06
C GLU A 99 5.08 1.75 4.62
N ARG A 100 3.90 1.19 4.36
CA ARG A 100 3.24 1.29 3.05
C ARG A 100 2.89 2.75 2.72
N GLY A 101 2.44 3.52 3.70
CA GLY A 101 2.15 4.95 3.55
C GLY A 101 3.41 5.74 3.18
N GLU A 102 4.53 5.50 3.86
CA GLU A 102 5.82 6.14 3.55
C GLU A 102 6.31 5.82 2.15
N SER A 103 6.32 4.54 1.79
CA SER A 103 6.78 4.14 0.46
C SER A 103 5.94 4.80 -0.65
N LYS A 104 4.62 4.92 -0.43
CA LYS A 104 3.73 5.59 -1.38
C LYS A 104 3.97 7.09 -1.46
N ALA A 105 4.10 7.77 -0.33
CA ALA A 105 4.37 9.20 -0.29
C ALA A 105 5.70 9.56 -0.97
N ASN A 106 6.76 8.81 -0.67
CA ASN A 106 8.08 9.02 -1.28
C ASN A 106 8.04 8.81 -2.79
N LYS A 107 7.44 7.70 -3.25
CA LYS A 107 7.29 7.43 -4.69
C LYS A 107 6.44 8.48 -5.41
N ALA A 108 5.40 9.01 -4.77
CA ALA A 108 4.60 10.07 -5.34
C ALA A 108 5.43 11.34 -5.53
N ARG A 109 6.19 11.77 -4.51
CA ARG A 109 7.08 12.93 -4.60
C ARG A 109 8.18 12.78 -5.64
N GLU A 110 8.82 11.61 -5.72
CA GLU A 110 9.84 11.34 -6.74
C GLU A 110 9.28 11.49 -8.15
N ARG A 111 8.11 10.88 -8.41
CA ARG A 111 7.43 10.97 -9.70
C ARG A 111 6.98 12.39 -10.01
N VAL A 112 6.43 13.11 -9.04
CA VAL A 112 6.05 14.51 -9.28
C VAL A 112 7.28 15.34 -9.63
N LYS A 113 8.39 15.17 -8.92
CA LYS A 113 9.64 15.87 -9.24
C LYS A 113 10.12 15.58 -10.66
N GLU A 114 10.10 14.31 -11.08
CA GLU A 114 10.46 13.90 -12.43
C GLU A 114 9.54 14.54 -13.49
N VAL A 115 8.21 14.48 -13.28
CA VAL A 115 7.25 15.07 -14.22
C VAL A 115 7.38 16.59 -14.26
N LYS A 116 7.63 17.26 -13.13
CA LYS A 116 7.89 18.71 -13.08
C LYS A 116 9.10 19.11 -13.92
N GLU A 117 10.20 18.37 -13.80
CA GLU A 117 11.41 18.61 -14.59
C GLU A 117 11.13 18.38 -16.09
N ASN A 118 10.45 17.28 -16.44
CA ASN A 118 10.05 17.00 -17.83
C ASN A 118 9.10 18.05 -18.41
N LEU A 119 8.20 18.63 -17.63
CA LEU A 119 7.34 19.72 -18.08
C LEU A 119 8.12 21.01 -18.33
N LYS A 120 9.11 21.31 -17.47
CA LYS A 120 9.97 22.48 -17.68
C LYS A 120 10.82 22.33 -18.95
N THR A 121 11.36 21.15 -19.23
CA THR A 121 12.12 20.91 -20.47
C THR A 121 11.21 21.01 -21.68
N GLN A 122 10.03 20.37 -21.67
CA GLN A 122 9.05 20.48 -22.76
C GLN A 122 8.61 21.92 -23.03
N LYS A 123 8.42 22.74 -21.98
CA LYS A 123 8.09 24.17 -22.14
C LYS A 123 9.23 24.94 -22.80
N LYS A 124 10.48 24.68 -22.40
CA LYS A 124 11.67 25.32 -22.97
C LYS A 124 11.89 24.92 -24.44
N GLU A 125 11.61 23.66 -24.76
CA GLU A 125 11.69 23.11 -26.12
C GLU A 125 10.51 23.56 -27.01
N GLY A 126 9.50 24.21 -26.45
CA GLY A 126 8.30 24.64 -27.19
C GLY A 126 7.35 23.50 -27.55
N ASN A 127 7.51 22.33 -26.91
CA ASN A 127 6.70 21.14 -27.15
C ASN A 127 5.29 21.21 -26.52
N ILE A 128 5.08 22.14 -25.59
CA ILE A 128 3.80 22.37 -24.91
C ILE A 128 3.49 23.87 -24.86
N THR A 129 2.21 24.21 -24.90
CA THR A 129 1.77 25.60 -24.75
C THR A 129 1.87 26.04 -23.29
N LYS A 130 1.71 27.35 -23.05
CA LYS A 130 1.71 27.89 -21.69
C LYS A 130 0.51 27.37 -20.90
N GLU A 131 -0.64 27.31 -21.55
CA GLU A 131 -1.91 26.84 -20.97
C GLU A 131 -1.82 25.36 -20.58
N GLU A 132 -1.25 24.51 -21.45
CA GLU A 132 -1.03 23.08 -21.17
C GLU A 132 -0.02 22.86 -20.03
N TYR A 133 1.00 23.73 -19.94
CA TYR A 133 1.95 23.69 -18.84
C TYR A 133 1.27 24.04 -17.52
N ASP A 134 0.50 25.12 -17.48
CA ASP A 134 -0.16 25.60 -16.26
C ASP A 134 -1.20 24.58 -15.75
N GLU A 135 -2.01 23.99 -16.64
CA GLU A 135 -2.99 22.94 -16.28
C GLU A 135 -2.31 21.68 -15.70
N LYS A 136 -1.22 21.22 -16.33
CA LYS A 136 -0.48 20.05 -15.84
C LYS A 136 0.23 20.36 -14.52
N MET A 137 0.67 21.61 -14.33
CA MET A 137 1.29 22.06 -13.09
C MET A 137 0.29 22.03 -11.93
N GLU A 138 -0.93 22.55 -12.13
CA GLU A 138 -1.99 22.52 -11.13
C GLU A 138 -2.33 21.09 -10.67
N LYS A 139 -2.42 20.15 -11.63
CA LYS A 139 -2.64 18.72 -11.31
C LYS A 139 -1.49 18.13 -10.48
N LEU A 140 -0.25 18.52 -10.75
CA LEU A 140 0.91 18.07 -9.98
C LEU A 140 0.92 18.65 -8.56
N GLU A 141 0.51 19.90 -8.40
CA GLU A 141 0.36 20.52 -7.07
C GLU A 141 -0.71 19.81 -6.23
N ALA A 142 -1.84 19.43 -6.83
CA ALA A 142 -2.85 18.62 -6.16
C ALA A 142 -2.27 17.27 -5.67
N ILE A 143 -1.48 16.59 -6.51
CA ILE A 143 -0.82 15.33 -6.14
C ILE A 143 0.23 15.53 -5.03
N GLU A 144 0.98 16.64 -5.04
CA GLU A 144 1.91 16.96 -3.94
C GLU A 144 1.17 17.20 -2.62
N ASN A 145 0.08 17.97 -2.66
CA ASN A 145 -0.74 18.21 -1.48
C ASN A 145 -1.29 16.89 -0.92
N GLU A 146 -1.75 15.97 -1.77
CA GLU A 146 -2.16 14.63 -1.34
C GLU A 146 -1.00 13.85 -0.71
N ALA A 147 0.19 13.85 -1.34
CA ALA A 147 1.38 13.20 -0.78
C ALA A 147 1.74 13.78 0.60
N ASP A 148 1.67 15.10 0.77
CA ASP A 148 1.91 15.79 2.04
C ASP A 148 0.88 15.40 3.11
N THR A 149 -0.40 15.29 2.75
CA THR A 149 -1.43 14.81 3.69
C THR A 149 -1.17 13.36 4.11
N LEU A 150 -0.70 12.52 3.20
CA LEU A 150 -0.33 11.14 3.48
C LEU A 150 0.87 11.09 4.43
N GLU A 151 1.90 11.90 4.22
CA GLU A 151 3.05 12.02 5.14
C GLU A 151 2.64 12.48 6.54
N LYS A 152 1.72 13.45 6.63
CA LYS A 152 1.18 13.90 7.92
C LYS A 152 0.47 12.76 8.65
N LYS A 153 -0.32 11.94 7.94
CA LYS A 153 -1.00 10.75 8.50
C LYS A 153 0.00 9.68 8.94
N VAL A 154 1.01 9.40 8.12
CA VAL A 154 2.13 8.51 8.45
C VAL A 154 2.86 8.98 9.70
N LYS A 155 3.19 10.27 9.81
CA LYS A 155 3.88 10.85 10.97
C LYS A 155 3.04 10.72 12.23
N LYS A 156 1.72 10.91 12.15
CA LYS A 156 0.79 10.63 13.26
C LYS A 156 0.82 9.14 13.64
N GLY A 157 0.75 8.23 12.66
CA GLY A 157 0.86 6.79 12.88
C GLY A 157 2.16 6.37 13.58
N LYS A 158 3.30 6.95 13.18
CA LYS A 158 4.60 6.72 13.85
C LYS A 158 4.60 7.16 15.32
N LYS A 159 3.98 8.31 15.62
CA LYS A 159 3.87 8.81 16.99
C LYS A 159 3.03 7.86 17.86
N LEU A 160 1.90 7.40 17.33
CA LEU A 160 1.03 6.43 18.01
C LEU A 160 1.75 5.11 18.28
N ARG A 161 2.51 4.60 17.30
CA ARG A 161 3.36 3.42 17.49
C ARG A 161 4.38 3.63 18.61
N LYS A 162 5.04 4.79 18.64
CA LYS A 162 6.05 5.10 19.67
C LYS A 162 5.44 5.18 21.07
N SER A 163 4.24 5.75 21.22
CA SER A 163 3.53 5.75 22.51
C SER A 163 3.07 4.37 22.94
N GLU A 164 2.64 3.51 22.01
CA GLU A 164 2.24 2.13 22.33
C GLU A 164 3.43 1.21 22.64
N ALA A 165 4.62 1.49 22.13
CA ALA A 165 5.83 0.73 22.41
C ALA A 165 6.45 1.04 23.80
N ILE A 166 6.04 2.14 24.44
CA ILE A 166 6.51 2.57 25.77
C ILE A 166 5.59 2.01 26.89
N LEU A 167 4.43 1.44 26.53
CA LEU A 167 3.39 0.90 27.43
C LEU A 167 3.28 -0.64 27.37
#